data_AF-A0A9X0W8C5-F1
#
_entry.id   AF-A0A9X0W8C5-F1
#
_cell.length_a   1.000
_cell.length_b   1.000
_cell.length_c   1.000
_cell.angle_alpha   90.00
_cell.angle_beta   90.00
_cell.angle_gamma   90.00
#
_symmetry.space_group_name_H-M   'P 1'
#
loop_
_entity.id
_entity.type
_entity.pdbx_description
1 polymer ?
#
loop_
_entity_poly.entity_id
_entity_poly.type
_entity_poly.pdbx_seq_one_letter_code
_entity_poly.pdbx_strand_id
1 'polypeptide(L)'
;MKTFLAAGIAVAAAAGLSLSVQAAPVADEDFNFDTTGDLYQVCATPSDAAEHLVASFACRAFIEATVQYHDAISGKKNLKRLICYPKTATIADGRRAFLAWAEANKDDKSLMDEQPVVGLVRALAAEYPCR
;
A
#
# COMPACT_ATOMS: atom_id res chain seq x y z
N MET A 1 69.29 6.27 -42.21
CA MET A 1 68.27 7.10 -42.89
C MET A 1 67.00 7.06 -42.07
N LYS A 2 66.40 8.23 -41.85
CA LYS A 2 65.27 8.55 -40.97
C LYS A 2 63.94 7.94 -41.48
N THR A 3 63.06 7.56 -40.54
CA THR A 3 61.66 8.06 -40.35
C THR A 3 60.96 7.24 -39.23
N PHE A 4 60.78 7.80 -38.02
CA PHE A 4 59.62 8.57 -37.50
C PHE A 4 58.34 7.74 -37.20
N LEU A 5 58.15 7.49 -35.90
CA LEU A 5 56.94 7.58 -35.05
C LEU A 5 55.54 7.52 -35.71
N ALA A 6 54.69 6.63 -35.20
CA ALA A 6 53.35 6.98 -34.70
C ALA A 6 52.79 5.82 -33.83
N ALA A 7 52.83 6.01 -32.51
CA ALA A 7 52.05 5.20 -31.58
C ALA A 7 50.64 5.77 -31.52
N GLY A 8 49.66 5.08 -32.12
CA GLY A 8 48.25 5.43 -32.02
C GLY A 8 47.65 4.81 -30.76
N ILE A 9 47.37 5.64 -29.75
CA ILE A 9 46.52 5.26 -28.60
C ILE A 9 45.08 5.22 -29.10
N ALA A 10 44.54 4.01 -29.28
CA ALA A 10 43.11 3.82 -29.51
C ALA A 10 42.38 3.98 -28.17
N VAL A 11 41.73 5.13 -27.97
CA VAL A 11 40.83 5.36 -26.84
C VAL A 11 39.57 4.52 -27.06
N ALA A 12 39.41 3.47 -26.25
CA ALA A 12 38.20 2.66 -26.20
C ALA A 12 37.06 3.47 -25.53
N ALA A 13 36.16 4.03 -26.33
CA ALA A 13 34.91 4.61 -25.85
C ALA A 13 33.90 3.47 -25.58
N ALA A 14 34.00 2.84 -24.41
CA ALA A 14 32.93 2.01 -23.88
C ALA A 14 31.79 2.94 -23.44
N ALA A 15 30.87 3.24 -24.35
CA ALA A 15 29.62 3.89 -24.02
C ALA A 15 28.85 2.99 -23.04
N GLY A 16 28.80 3.40 -21.78
CA GLY A 16 28.04 2.73 -20.74
C GLY A 16 26.57 2.71 -21.13
N LEU A 17 26.06 1.54 -21.55
CA LEU A 17 24.64 1.28 -21.56
C LEU A 17 24.19 1.23 -20.11
N SER A 18 23.73 2.37 -19.60
CA SER A 18 22.91 2.42 -18.39
C SER A 18 21.63 1.64 -18.69
N LEU A 19 21.61 0.36 -18.32
CA LEU A 19 20.38 -0.41 -18.19
C LEU A 19 19.59 0.23 -17.04
N SER A 20 18.78 1.22 -17.38
CA SER A 20 17.70 1.69 -16.52
C SER A 20 16.78 0.49 -16.31
N VAL A 21 16.94 -0.22 -15.19
CA VAL A 21 15.92 -1.15 -14.69
C VAL A 21 14.70 -0.28 -14.41
N GLN A 22 13.79 -0.18 -15.38
CA GLN A 22 12.45 0.27 -15.11
C GLN A 22 11.85 -0.79 -14.19
N ALA A 23 11.52 -0.40 -12.96
CA ALA A 23 10.65 -1.20 -12.12
C ALA A 23 9.40 -1.53 -12.94
N ALA A 24 8.96 -2.79 -12.90
CA ALA A 24 7.75 -3.19 -13.59
C ALA A 24 6.59 -2.30 -13.08
N PRO A 25 5.73 -1.77 -13.97
CA PRO A 25 4.55 -1.05 -13.53
C PRO A 25 3.71 -2.00 -12.67
N VAL A 26 3.28 -1.55 -11.50
CA VAL A 26 2.23 -2.23 -10.72
C VAL A 26 1.03 -2.32 -11.66
N ALA A 27 0.65 -3.55 -12.00
CA ALA A 27 -0.40 -3.81 -12.97
C ALA A 27 -1.76 -3.69 -12.28
N ASP A 28 -2.85 -3.49 -13.03
CA ASP A 28 -4.22 -3.52 -12.48
C ASP A 28 -4.50 -4.78 -11.64
N GLU A 29 -3.76 -5.86 -11.93
CA GLU A 29 -3.75 -7.16 -11.24
C GLU A 29 -3.37 -7.05 -9.75
N ASP A 30 -2.62 -6.02 -9.36
CA ASP A 30 -2.15 -5.81 -7.98
C ASP A 30 -3.20 -5.11 -7.09
N PHE A 31 -4.38 -4.78 -7.64
CA PHE A 31 -5.54 -4.23 -6.93
C PHE A 31 -6.62 -5.28 -6.62
N ASN A 32 -6.25 -6.55 -6.60
CA ASN A 32 -7.13 -7.63 -6.17
C ASN A 32 -7.25 -7.58 -4.63
N PHE A 33 -8.20 -6.79 -4.12
CA PHE A 33 -8.54 -6.71 -2.69
C PHE A 33 -9.19 -8.03 -2.20
N ASP A 34 -8.47 -9.15 -2.31
CA ASP A 34 -8.94 -10.48 -1.93
C ASP A 34 -8.60 -10.78 -0.47
N THR A 35 -7.45 -10.29 -0.02
CA THR A 35 -6.91 -10.52 1.32
C THR A 35 -6.54 -9.22 2.04
N THR A 36 -6.38 -9.33 3.36
CA THR A 36 -5.87 -8.25 4.21
C THR A 36 -4.44 -7.88 3.83
N GLY A 37 -3.64 -8.87 3.40
CA GLY A 37 -2.31 -8.65 2.82
C GLY A 37 -2.35 -7.76 1.58
N ASP A 38 -3.32 -7.99 0.68
CA ASP A 38 -3.45 -7.18 -0.55
C ASP A 38 -3.81 -5.73 -0.21
N LEU A 39 -4.78 -5.52 0.70
CA LEU A 39 -5.12 -4.19 1.18
C LEU A 39 -3.91 -3.51 1.85
N TYR A 40 -3.10 -4.27 2.60
CA TYR A 40 -1.88 -3.75 3.20
C TYR A 40 -0.89 -3.25 2.14
N GLN A 41 -0.62 -4.06 1.11
CA GLN A 41 0.28 -3.68 0.02
C GLN A 41 -0.16 -2.40 -0.70
N VAL A 42 -1.45 -2.29 -1.03
CA VAL A 42 -2.02 -1.08 -1.65
C VAL A 42 -1.91 0.14 -0.72
N CYS A 43 -2.22 -0.02 0.56
CA CYS A 43 -2.16 1.10 1.51
C CYS A 43 -0.73 1.54 1.85
N ALA A 44 0.24 0.63 1.72
CA ALA A 44 1.65 0.81 2.03
C ALA A 44 2.51 1.28 0.83
N THR A 45 1.91 1.47 -0.35
CA THR A 45 2.64 1.87 -1.56
C THR A 45 3.51 3.12 -1.32
N PRO A 46 4.84 3.04 -1.53
CA PRO A 46 5.78 4.15 -1.34
C PRO A 46 5.42 5.38 -2.17
N SER A 47 5.80 6.57 -1.69
CA SER A 47 5.49 7.85 -2.36
C SER A 47 6.23 8.09 -3.67
N ASP A 48 7.31 7.34 -3.91
CA ASP A 48 8.13 7.38 -5.12
C ASP A 48 7.75 6.30 -6.16
N ALA A 49 6.82 5.41 -5.82
CA ALA A 49 6.27 4.46 -6.79
C ALA A 49 5.39 5.18 -7.83
N ALA A 50 5.42 4.71 -9.08
CA ALA A 50 4.66 5.32 -10.18
C ALA A 50 3.14 5.28 -9.92
N GLU A 51 2.69 4.30 -9.15
CA GLU A 51 1.28 3.99 -8.89
C GLU A 51 0.81 4.55 -7.56
N HIS A 52 1.68 5.26 -6.83
CA HIS A 52 1.38 5.82 -5.50
C HIS A 52 0.07 6.61 -5.46
N LEU A 53 -0.21 7.42 -6.49
CA LEU A 53 -1.42 8.23 -6.54
C LEU A 53 -2.68 7.36 -6.64
N VAL A 54 -2.65 6.34 -7.51
CA VAL A 54 -3.78 5.42 -7.72
C VAL A 54 -3.99 4.57 -6.46
N ALA A 55 -2.91 3.99 -5.91
CA ALA A 55 -2.95 3.21 -4.69
C ALA A 55 -3.45 4.00 -3.48
N SER A 56 -3.03 5.25 -3.35
CA SER A 56 -3.50 6.15 -2.29
C SER A 56 -5.00 6.41 -2.37
N PHE A 57 -5.55 6.62 -3.58
CA PHE A 57 -6.99 6.79 -3.76
C PHE A 57 -7.75 5.49 -3.49
N ALA A 58 -7.25 4.36 -3.95
CA ALA A 58 -7.88 3.06 -3.76
C ALA A 58 -7.93 2.69 -2.26
N CYS A 59 -6.82 2.82 -1.53
CA CYS A 59 -6.77 2.62 -0.08
C CYS A 59 -7.75 3.55 0.66
N ARG A 60 -7.76 4.85 0.34
CA ARG A 60 -8.68 5.82 0.95
C ARG A 60 -10.14 5.43 0.72
N ALA A 61 -10.49 5.08 -0.52
CA ALA A 61 -11.86 4.70 -0.88
C ALA A 61 -12.30 3.43 -0.18
N PHE A 62 -11.43 2.42 -0.06
CA PHE A 62 -11.74 1.17 0.64
C PHE A 62 -12.05 1.41 2.12
N ILE A 63 -11.24 2.23 2.80
CA ILE A 63 -11.44 2.58 4.20
C ILE A 63 -12.75 3.36 4.40
N GLU A 64 -12.99 4.37 3.58
CA GLU A 64 -14.21 5.17 3.61
C GLU A 64 -15.46 4.28 3.41
N ALA A 65 -15.46 3.44 2.37
CA ALA A 65 -16.60 2.56 2.07
C ALA A 65 -16.88 1.56 3.19
N THR A 66 -15.83 0.96 3.76
CA THR A 66 -15.94 0.05 4.91
C THR A 66 -16.59 0.73 6.11
N VAL A 67 -16.11 1.93 6.45
CA VAL A 67 -16.60 2.70 7.60
C VAL A 67 -18.04 3.20 7.35
N GLN A 68 -18.36 3.68 6.15
CA GLN A 68 -19.73 4.08 5.78
C GLN A 68 -20.70 2.91 5.89
N TYR A 69 -20.33 1.72 5.39
CA TYR A 69 -21.18 0.54 5.50
C TYR A 69 -21.39 0.13 6.96
N HIS A 70 -20.30 0.08 7.74
CA HIS A 70 -20.34 -0.20 9.18
C HIS A 70 -21.29 0.76 9.93
N ASP A 71 -21.22 2.07 9.64
CA ASP A 71 -22.09 3.07 10.24
C ASP A 71 -23.54 2.90 9.83
N ALA A 72 -23.80 2.66 8.54
CA ALA A 72 -25.14 2.47 8.02
C ALA A 72 -25.85 1.26 8.65
N ILE A 73 -25.15 0.13 8.79
CA ILE A 73 -25.74 -1.08 9.37
C ILE A 73 -25.88 -0.98 10.90
N SER A 74 -24.91 -0.37 11.58
CA SER A 74 -24.98 -0.23 13.05
C SER A 74 -26.05 0.77 13.46
N GLY A 75 -26.21 1.86 12.72
CA GLY A 75 -27.20 2.90 13.01
C GLY A 75 -28.64 2.53 12.64
N LYS A 76 -28.86 1.82 11.53
CA LYS A 76 -30.22 1.51 11.04
C LYS A 76 -30.76 0.15 11.47
N LYS A 77 -29.88 -0.83 11.74
CA LYS A 77 -30.28 -2.22 12.02
C LYS A 77 -30.04 -2.63 13.47
N ASN A 78 -29.67 -1.69 14.35
CA ASN A 78 -29.28 -1.95 15.75
C ASN A 78 -28.21 -3.04 15.89
N LEU A 79 -27.38 -3.23 14.86
CA LEU A 79 -26.22 -4.10 14.98
C LEU A 79 -25.21 -3.42 15.91
N LYS A 80 -24.57 -4.22 16.76
CA LYS A 80 -23.53 -3.73 17.66
C LYS A 80 -22.38 -3.15 16.82
N ARG A 81 -21.96 -1.92 17.15
CA ARG A 81 -20.77 -1.32 16.56
C ARG A 81 -19.54 -2.17 16.88
N LEU A 82 -18.70 -2.38 15.88
CA LEU A 82 -17.38 -3.00 16.04
C LEU A 82 -16.29 -1.93 16.19
N ILE A 83 -16.50 -0.74 15.61
CA ILE A 83 -15.56 0.38 15.63
C ILE A 83 -16.21 1.62 16.27
N CYS A 84 -15.55 2.22 17.26
CA CYS A 84 -16.06 3.38 17.99
C CYS A 84 -15.06 4.55 17.96
N TYR A 85 -14.83 5.12 16.78
CA TYR A 85 -13.98 6.29 16.59
C TYR A 85 -14.65 7.60 17.04
N PRO A 86 -13.86 8.62 17.45
CA PRO A 86 -14.40 9.95 17.75
C PRO A 86 -14.85 10.67 16.48
N LYS A 87 -15.75 11.65 16.60
CA LYS A 87 -16.22 12.48 15.47
C LYS A 87 -15.10 13.25 14.74
N THR A 88 -13.95 13.40 15.39
CA THR A 88 -12.77 14.08 14.84
C THR A 88 -11.87 13.14 14.03
N ALA A 89 -12.13 11.83 14.04
CA ALA A 89 -11.34 10.88 13.27
C ALA A 89 -11.50 11.10 11.77
N THR A 90 -10.40 10.94 11.05
CA THR A 90 -10.32 11.09 9.60
C THR A 90 -9.96 9.77 8.95
N ILE A 91 -10.18 9.65 7.64
CA ILE A 91 -9.71 8.48 6.87
C ILE A 91 -8.18 8.34 6.91
N ALA A 92 -7.45 9.45 7.04
CA ALA A 92 -6.00 9.40 7.22
C ALA A 92 -5.63 8.75 8.57
N ASP A 93 -6.44 8.95 9.62
CA ASP A 93 -6.24 8.30 10.92
C ASP A 93 -6.54 6.81 10.80
N GLY A 94 -7.63 6.44 10.13
CA GLY A 94 -7.96 5.05 9.82
C GLY A 94 -6.87 4.33 9.02
N ARG A 95 -6.28 4.99 8.01
CA ARG A 95 -5.14 4.44 7.26
C ARG A 95 -3.93 4.21 8.15
N ARG A 96 -3.59 5.17 9.01
CA ARG A 96 -2.45 5.01 9.94
C ARG A 96 -2.67 3.86 10.91
N ALA A 97 -3.87 3.73 11.47
CA ALA A 97 -4.25 2.63 12.35
C ALA A 97 -4.14 1.27 11.63
N PHE A 98 -4.66 1.18 10.41
CA PHE A 98 -4.58 -0.03 9.61
C PHE A 98 -3.13 -0.41 9.27
N LEU A 99 -2.32 0.52 8.78
CA LEU A 99 -0.92 0.25 8.45
C LEU A 99 -0.11 -0.19 9.68
N ALA A 100 -0.30 0.47 10.82
CA ALA A 100 0.38 0.10 12.06
C ALA A 100 -0.02 -1.31 12.53
N TRP A 101 -1.32 -1.64 12.46
CA TRP A 101 -1.81 -2.97 12.82
C TRP A 101 -1.32 -4.03 11.83
N ALA A 102 -1.43 -3.79 10.52
CA ALA A 102 -1.04 -4.74 9.49
C ALA A 102 0.46 -5.03 9.55
N GLU A 103 1.31 -4.00 9.69
CA GLU A 103 2.76 -4.18 9.85
C GLU A 103 3.09 -5.04 11.08
N ALA A 104 2.42 -4.81 12.21
CA ALA A 104 2.62 -5.59 13.42
C ALA A 104 2.17 -7.07 13.30
N ASN A 105 1.31 -7.38 12.31
CA ASN A 105 0.72 -8.70 12.11
C ASN A 105 1.09 -9.34 10.76
N LYS A 106 1.98 -8.74 9.98
CA LYS A 106 2.28 -9.13 8.59
C LYS A 106 2.82 -10.56 8.44
N ASP A 107 3.40 -11.12 9.51
CA ASP A 107 3.95 -12.47 9.53
C ASP A 107 2.91 -13.53 9.97
N ASP A 108 1.72 -13.11 10.42
CA ASP A 108 0.59 -13.99 10.72
C ASP A 108 -0.26 -14.21 9.46
N LYS A 109 -0.02 -15.32 8.77
CA LYS A 109 -0.78 -15.70 7.58
C LYS A 109 -2.27 -15.81 7.81
N SER A 110 -2.70 -16.26 8.99
CA SER A 110 -4.13 -16.44 9.26
C SER A 110 -4.87 -15.11 9.28
N LEU A 111 -4.21 -14.04 9.74
CA LEU A 111 -4.72 -12.68 9.71
C LEU A 111 -4.58 -12.03 8.33
N MET A 112 -3.46 -12.25 7.65
CA MET A 112 -3.22 -11.65 6.34
C MET A 112 -4.08 -12.26 5.23
N ASP A 113 -4.44 -13.54 5.34
CA ASP A 113 -5.31 -14.24 4.38
C ASP A 113 -6.83 -13.98 4.65
N GLU A 114 -7.19 -13.25 5.71
CA GLU A 114 -8.59 -12.84 5.93
C GLU A 114 -9.05 -11.88 4.82
N GLN A 115 -10.36 -11.87 4.52
CA GLN A 115 -10.96 -10.84 3.67
C GLN A 115 -10.55 -9.42 4.14
N PRO A 116 -10.23 -8.49 3.23
CA PRO A 116 -9.62 -7.20 3.60
C PRO A 116 -10.48 -6.35 4.52
N VAL A 117 -11.81 -6.44 4.36
CA VAL A 117 -12.76 -5.74 5.25
C VAL A 117 -12.66 -6.24 6.69
N VAL A 118 -12.37 -7.52 6.89
CA VAL A 118 -12.23 -8.12 8.23
C VAL A 118 -10.96 -7.61 8.89
N GLY A 119 -9.82 -7.69 8.20
CA GLY A 119 -8.55 -7.16 8.71
C GLY A 119 -8.62 -5.66 8.99
N LEU A 120 -9.24 -4.87 8.10
CA LEU A 120 -9.45 -3.45 8.32
C LEU A 120 -10.33 -3.17 9.55
N VAL A 121 -11.49 -3.81 9.67
CA VAL A 121 -12.39 -3.60 10.82
C VAL A 121 -11.72 -4.02 12.12
N ARG A 122 -10.95 -5.11 12.11
CA ARG A 122 -10.18 -5.59 13.27
C ARG A 122 -9.11 -4.57 13.68
N ALA A 123 -8.36 -4.02 12.73
CA ALA A 123 -7.38 -2.97 12.98
C ALA A 123 -8.02 -1.71 13.59
N LEU A 124 -9.13 -1.26 12.99
CA LEU A 124 -9.84 -0.07 13.48
C LEU A 124 -10.52 -0.30 14.83
N ALA A 125 -11.01 -1.51 15.12
CA ALA A 125 -11.57 -1.87 16.42
C ALA A 125 -10.50 -1.94 17.53
N ALA A 126 -9.27 -2.34 17.18
CA ALA A 126 -8.14 -2.32 18.09
C ALA A 126 -7.74 -0.89 18.47
N GLU A 127 -7.70 0.02 17.50
CA GLU A 127 -7.41 1.46 17.74
C GLU A 127 -8.59 2.18 18.43
N TYR A 128 -9.82 1.85 18.04
CA TYR A 128 -11.04 2.54 18.48
C TYR A 128 -12.05 1.56 19.11
N PRO A 129 -11.74 1.00 20.29
CA PRO A 129 -12.59 0.00 20.93
C PRO A 129 -13.92 0.61 21.40
N CYS A 130 -15.01 -0.12 21.17
CA CYS A 130 -16.32 0.21 21.74
C CYS A 130 -16.36 -0.19 23.24
N ARG A 131 -16.73 0.76 24.11
CA ARG A 131 -16.89 0.56 25.57
C ARG A 131 -18.36 0.46 25.95
#